data_AF-A0A7S1NYR2-F1
#
_entry.id   AF-A0A7S1NYR2-F1
#
_cell.length_a   1.000
_cell.length_b   1.000
_cell.length_c   1.000
_cell.angle_alpha   90.00
_cell.angle_beta   90.00
_cell.angle_gamma   90.00
#
_symmetry.space_group_name_H-M   'P 1'
#
loop_
_entity.id
_entity.type
_entity.pdbx_description
1 polymer ?
#
loop_
_entity_poly.entity_id
_entity_poly.type
_entity_poly.pdbx_seq_one_letter_code
_entity_poly.pdbx_strand_id
1 'polypeptide(L)'
;MALKFLCGGRGSTSDAIQAINYAVAMGATLTSNGWGGMVRSAPNRALEAAIRKAEEANMLFVAAAGNTDNDNDGDMKHYPSSYELDSIISVGATNEDGEKASFSNYGLRSVDVFAPGTKIASTVPGGKYEAMRGTSMATPFVAGLAALLW
;
A
#
# COMPACT_ATOMS: atom_id res chain seq x y z
N MET A 1 0.21 13.60 7.82
CA MET A 1 1.66 13.92 7.80
C MET A 1 2.32 13.10 6.70
N ALA A 2 3.32 13.66 5.99
CA ALA A 2 4.08 12.93 4.97
C ALA A 2 5.44 12.48 5.49
N LEU A 3 5.79 11.20 5.32
CA LEU A 3 7.06 10.62 5.75
C LEU A 3 7.88 10.18 4.53
N LYS A 4 8.98 10.89 4.27
CA LYS A 4 9.82 10.64 3.10
C LYS A 4 10.87 9.57 3.41
N PHE A 5 10.73 8.42 2.77
CA PHE A 5 11.76 7.36 2.79
C PHE A 5 12.17 6.89 1.37
N LEU A 6 11.51 7.39 0.32
CA LEU A 6 11.83 7.10 -1.07
C LEU A 6 12.56 8.29 -1.74
N CYS A 7 13.59 7.99 -2.53
CA CYS A 7 14.29 8.91 -3.42
C CYS A 7 14.37 8.30 -4.82
N GLY A 8 13.88 9.02 -5.85
CA GLY A 8 13.82 8.49 -7.22
C GLY A 8 12.97 7.22 -7.35
N GLY A 9 11.95 7.05 -6.50
CA GLY A 9 11.09 5.87 -6.46
C GLY A 9 11.68 4.65 -5.75
N ARG A 10 12.84 4.78 -5.08
CA ARG A 10 13.52 3.69 -4.37
C ARG A 10 13.78 4.06 -2.92
N GLY A 11 13.80 3.07 -2.03
CA GLY A 11 14.17 3.24 -0.62
C GLY A 11 14.47 1.89 0.01
N SER A 12 14.99 1.90 1.24
CA SER A 12 15.33 0.70 1.97
C SER A 12 14.20 0.26 2.91
N THR A 13 14.14 -1.04 3.21
CA THR A 13 13.20 -1.56 4.22
C THR A 13 13.46 -0.95 5.60
N SER A 14 14.73 -0.66 5.94
CA SER A 14 15.06 0.02 7.20
C SER A 14 14.49 1.44 7.30
N ASP A 15 14.43 2.18 6.19
CA ASP A 15 13.83 3.52 6.19
C ASP A 15 12.30 3.44 6.27
N ALA A 16 11.68 2.44 5.63
CA ALA A 16 10.26 2.16 5.78
C ALA A 16 9.90 1.83 7.24
N ILE A 17 10.69 0.98 7.91
CA ILE A 17 10.51 0.64 9.33
C ILE A 17 10.61 1.90 10.20
N GLN A 18 11.60 2.77 9.96
CA GLN A 18 11.73 4.03 10.70
C GLN A 18 10.51 4.95 10.49
N ALA A 19 10.01 5.05 9.25
CA ALA A 19 8.81 5.83 8.97
C ALA A 19 7.57 5.27 9.68
N ILE A 20 7.37 3.95 9.69
CA ILE A 20 6.25 3.31 10.40
C ILE A 20 6.34 3.59 11.91
N ASN A 21 7.50 3.36 12.52
CA ASN A 21 7.69 3.61 13.95
C ASN A 21 7.47 5.09 14.30
N TYR A 22 7.90 6.01 13.43
CA TYR A 22 7.67 7.44 13.64
C TYR A 22 6.18 7.80 13.52
N ALA A 23 5.44 7.22 12.56
CA ALA A 23 4.00 7.41 12.45
C ALA A 23 3.26 6.98 13.72
N VAL A 24 3.62 5.80 14.27
CA VAL A 24 3.10 5.30 15.55
C VAL A 24 3.42 6.27 16.69
N ALA A 25 4.68 6.71 16.81
CA ALA A 25 5.09 7.64 17.85
C ALA A 25 4.37 8.99 17.80
N MET A 26 3.96 9.42 16.60
CA MET A 26 3.17 10.64 16.39
C MET A 26 1.66 10.43 16.56
N GLY A 27 1.20 9.22 16.92
CA GLY A 27 -0.21 8.92 17.14
C GLY A 27 -1.04 8.86 15.86
N ALA A 28 -0.42 8.54 14.71
CA ALA A 28 -1.18 8.31 13.49
C ALA A 28 -2.12 7.11 13.67
N THR A 29 -3.38 7.27 13.30
CA THR A 29 -4.39 6.21 13.35
C THR A 29 -4.52 5.44 12.04
N LEU A 30 -3.97 5.99 10.94
CA LEU A 30 -3.98 5.38 9.62
C LEU A 30 -2.75 5.77 8.81
N THR A 31 -2.24 4.84 8.00
CA THR A 31 -1.21 5.09 6.98
C THR A 31 -1.65 4.62 5.59
N SER A 32 -1.24 5.37 4.57
CA SER A 32 -1.46 5.05 3.15
C SER A 32 -0.12 4.69 2.50
N ASN A 33 0.04 3.44 2.08
CA ASN A 33 1.30 2.83 1.68
C ASN A 33 1.26 2.39 0.20
N GLY A 34 1.42 3.35 -0.70
CA GLY A 34 1.47 3.14 -2.16
C GLY A 34 2.81 2.59 -2.67
N TRP A 35 3.47 1.71 -1.91
CA TRP A 35 4.81 1.19 -2.17
C TRP A 35 4.87 -0.29 -1.80
N GLY A 36 5.85 -1.02 -2.33
CA GLY A 36 6.07 -2.42 -2.02
C GLY A 36 7.05 -3.09 -2.97
N GLY A 37 7.22 -4.39 -2.81
CA GLY A 37 8.12 -5.20 -3.61
C GLY A 37 7.69 -6.66 -3.68
N MET A 38 7.93 -7.26 -4.85
CA MET A 38 7.72 -8.68 -5.10
C MET A 38 8.83 -9.52 -4.48
N VAL A 39 8.46 -10.55 -3.73
CA VAL A 39 9.38 -11.43 -3.02
C VAL A 39 8.99 -12.89 -3.26
N ARG A 40 9.97 -13.70 -3.69
CA ARG A 40 9.83 -15.17 -3.84
C ARG A 40 10.31 -15.96 -2.62
N SER A 41 11.06 -15.30 -1.74
CA SER A 41 11.63 -15.89 -0.53
C SER A 41 10.79 -15.58 0.70
N ALA A 42 11.29 -15.97 1.88
CA ALA A 42 10.67 -15.62 3.15
C ALA A 42 10.44 -14.09 3.29
N PRO A 43 9.34 -13.67 3.96
CA PRO A 43 9.07 -12.27 4.24
C PRO A 43 10.17 -11.61 5.10
N ASN A 44 10.29 -10.30 4.99
CA ASN A 44 11.12 -9.54 5.91
C ASN A 44 10.43 -9.45 7.29
N ARG A 45 10.93 -10.21 8.27
CA ARG A 45 10.34 -10.27 9.62
C ARG A 45 10.47 -8.98 10.41
N ALA A 46 11.48 -8.15 10.13
CA ALA A 46 11.63 -6.86 10.81
C ALA A 46 10.56 -5.86 10.35
N LEU A 47 10.21 -5.86 9.06
CA LEU A 47 9.12 -5.04 8.55
C LEU A 47 7.76 -5.54 9.05
N GLU A 48 7.54 -6.86 9.06
CA GLU A 48 6.34 -7.46 9.64
C GLU A 48 6.15 -7.04 11.10
N ALA A 49 7.22 -7.13 11.91
CA ALA A 49 7.19 -6.73 13.32
C ALA A 49 6.91 -5.23 13.50
N ALA A 50 7.40 -4.37 12.59
CA ALA A 50 7.09 -2.94 12.64
C ALA A 50 5.61 -2.65 12.36
N ILE A 51 5.00 -3.36 11.41
CA ILE A 51 3.57 -3.22 11.11
C ILE A 51 2.72 -3.85 12.23
N ARG A 52 3.16 -4.96 12.82
CA ARG A 52 2.50 -5.53 14.01
C ARG A 52 2.50 -4.58 15.21
N LYS A 53 3.58 -3.83 15.42
CA LYS A 53 3.59 -2.75 16.44
C LYS A 53 2.63 -1.61 16.13
N ALA A 54 2.44 -1.31 14.85
CA ALA A 54 1.43 -0.35 14.41
C ALA A 54 0.00 -0.87 14.69
N GLU A 55 -0.26 -2.15 14.42
CA GLU A 55 -1.50 -2.84 14.76
C GLU A 55 -1.83 -2.78 16.25
N GLU A 56 -0.85 -3.11 17.10
CA GLU A 56 -0.98 -3.02 18.57
C GLU A 56 -1.28 -1.59 19.06
N ALA A 57 -0.90 -0.59 18.27
CA ALA A 57 -1.21 0.83 18.51
C ALA A 57 -2.54 1.29 17.86
N ASN A 58 -3.37 0.37 17.36
CA ASN A 58 -4.62 0.63 16.62
C ASN A 58 -4.43 1.51 15.36
N MET A 59 -3.29 1.39 14.68
CA MET A 59 -3.05 2.10 13.42
C MET A 59 -3.41 1.22 12.22
N LEU A 60 -4.34 1.68 11.39
CA LEU A 60 -4.71 1.02 10.14
C LEU A 60 -3.59 1.17 9.09
N PHE A 61 -3.28 0.09 8.37
CA PHE A 61 -2.21 0.04 7.38
C PHE A 61 -2.75 -0.29 5.99
N VAL A 62 -3.04 0.74 5.19
CA VAL A 62 -3.58 0.54 3.83
C VAL A 62 -2.41 0.39 2.85
N ALA A 63 -2.33 -0.72 2.12
CA ALA A 63 -1.17 -1.09 1.29
C ALA A 63 -1.55 -1.38 -0.17
N ALA A 64 -0.71 -0.96 -1.12
CA ALA A 64 -0.86 -1.30 -2.54
C ALA A 64 -0.57 -2.79 -2.80
N ALA A 65 -1.41 -3.46 -3.60
CA ALA A 65 -1.25 -4.88 -3.92
C ALA A 65 -0.11 -5.20 -4.92
N GLY A 66 0.38 -4.21 -5.67
CA GLY A 66 1.43 -4.38 -6.69
C GLY A 66 0.93 -4.23 -8.14
N ASN A 67 1.86 -4.01 -9.08
CA ASN A 67 1.58 -3.58 -10.46
C ASN A 67 2.15 -4.53 -11.53
N THR A 68 2.16 -5.84 -11.27
CA THR A 68 2.80 -6.86 -12.12
C THR A 68 1.84 -7.92 -12.66
N ASP A 69 0.52 -7.73 -12.51
CA ASP A 69 -0.52 -8.72 -12.86
C ASP A 69 -0.30 -10.10 -12.21
N ASN A 70 0.22 -10.10 -10.98
CA ASN A 70 0.59 -11.30 -10.25
C ASN A 70 -0.52 -11.76 -9.30
N ASP A 71 -0.68 -13.08 -9.18
CA ASP A 71 -1.43 -13.71 -8.08
C ASP A 71 -0.56 -13.75 -6.81
N ASN A 72 -0.85 -12.87 -5.86
CA ASN A 72 -0.16 -12.73 -4.58
C ASN A 72 -0.42 -13.93 -3.64
N ASP A 73 -1.35 -14.83 -3.96
CA ASP A 73 -1.52 -16.10 -3.24
C ASP A 73 -0.58 -17.22 -3.72
N GLY A 74 0.11 -17.00 -4.86
CA GLY A 74 1.05 -17.94 -5.46
C GLY A 74 2.46 -17.86 -4.88
N ASP A 75 3.43 -18.31 -5.69
CA ASP A 75 4.85 -18.40 -5.30
C ASP A 75 5.54 -17.03 -5.11
N MET A 76 4.96 -15.97 -5.68
CA MET A 76 5.50 -14.63 -5.60
C MET A 76 4.53 -13.74 -4.87
N LYS A 77 4.93 -13.26 -3.68
CA LYS A 77 4.09 -12.41 -2.82
C LYS A 77 4.53 -10.96 -2.94
N HIS A 78 3.59 -10.04 -2.74
CA HIS A 78 3.90 -8.61 -2.70
C HIS A 78 3.90 -8.13 -1.24
N TYR A 79 5.01 -7.59 -0.76
CA TYR A 79 5.07 -7.02 0.59
C TYR A 79 5.17 -5.49 0.53
N PRO A 80 4.48 -4.77 1.44
CA PRO A 80 3.87 -5.28 2.67
C PRO A 80 2.44 -5.85 2.53
N SER A 81 1.78 -5.74 1.38
CA SER A 81 0.35 -6.08 1.25
C SER A 81 -0.02 -7.54 1.54
N SER A 82 0.91 -8.48 1.40
CA SER A 82 0.68 -9.92 1.66
C SER A 82 1.10 -10.37 3.07
N TYR A 83 1.39 -9.46 4.00
CA TYR A 83 1.52 -9.83 5.42
C TYR A 83 0.14 -10.19 5.99
N GLU A 84 0.07 -11.25 6.77
CA GLU A 84 -1.15 -11.71 7.43
C GLU A 84 -1.31 -11.00 8.79
N LEU A 85 -1.70 -9.71 8.71
CA LEU A 85 -1.99 -8.83 9.85
C LEU A 85 -3.39 -8.22 9.65
N ASP A 86 -4.23 -8.26 10.69
CA ASP A 86 -5.63 -7.81 10.62
C ASP A 86 -5.76 -6.30 10.36
N SER A 87 -4.73 -5.53 10.71
CA SER A 87 -4.63 -4.09 10.46
C SER A 87 -4.29 -3.73 9.01
N ILE A 88 -3.95 -4.69 8.15
CA ILE A 88 -3.61 -4.42 6.76
C ILE A 88 -4.86 -4.49 5.89
N ILE A 89 -5.05 -3.45 5.06
CA ILE A 89 -5.97 -3.51 3.92
C ILE A 89 -5.14 -3.47 2.63
N SER A 90 -5.10 -4.59 1.93
CA SER A 90 -4.45 -4.77 0.63
C SER A 90 -5.36 -4.32 -0.51
N VAL A 91 -4.89 -3.36 -1.31
CA VAL A 91 -5.68 -2.64 -2.31
C VAL A 91 -5.20 -2.92 -3.73
N GLY A 92 -6.04 -3.62 -4.49
CA GLY A 92 -5.92 -3.75 -5.94
C GLY A 92 -6.48 -2.54 -6.71
N ALA A 93 -6.21 -2.47 -8.01
CA ALA A 93 -6.64 -1.39 -8.89
C ALA A 93 -7.70 -1.86 -9.89
N THR A 94 -8.77 -1.08 -10.06
CA THR A 94 -9.71 -1.21 -11.18
C THR A 94 -9.39 -0.23 -12.31
N ASN A 95 -9.87 -0.57 -13.51
CA ASN A 95 -9.98 0.36 -14.63
C ASN A 95 -11.27 1.21 -14.54
N GLU A 96 -11.49 2.05 -15.55
CA GLU A 96 -12.64 2.95 -15.65
C GLU A 96 -13.97 2.23 -15.86
N ASP A 97 -13.92 0.99 -16.35
CA ASP A 97 -15.08 0.11 -16.54
C ASP A 97 -15.42 -0.68 -15.26
N GLY A 98 -14.65 -0.49 -14.17
CA GLY A 98 -14.82 -1.21 -12.91
C GLY A 98 -14.22 -2.61 -12.90
N GLU A 99 -13.52 -3.00 -13.95
CA GLU A 99 -12.83 -4.29 -14.06
C GLU A 99 -11.44 -4.22 -13.41
N LYS A 100 -10.85 -5.36 -13.08
CA LYS A 100 -9.45 -5.40 -12.62
C LYS A 100 -8.54 -4.74 -13.66
N ALA A 101 -7.75 -3.74 -13.26
CA ALA A 101 -6.76 -3.16 -14.14
C ALA A 101 -5.75 -4.23 -14.59
N SER A 102 -5.33 -4.18 -15.86
CA SER A 102 -4.47 -5.22 -16.46
C SER A 102 -3.11 -5.38 -15.78
N PHE A 103 -2.64 -4.36 -15.05
CA PHE A 103 -1.40 -4.43 -14.26
C PHE A 103 -1.63 -4.82 -12.80
N SER A 104 -2.86 -4.76 -12.29
CA SER A 104 -3.10 -4.95 -10.86
C SER A 104 -2.79 -6.38 -10.47
N ASN A 105 -1.94 -6.55 -9.45
CA ASN A 105 -1.90 -7.81 -8.72
C ASN A 105 -3.27 -8.11 -8.10
N TYR A 106 -3.51 -9.38 -7.83
CA TYR A 106 -4.72 -9.93 -7.25
C TYR A 106 -4.36 -11.08 -6.30
N GLY A 107 -5.34 -11.61 -5.59
CA GLY A 107 -5.18 -12.78 -4.73
C GLY A 107 -6.48 -12.98 -3.95
N LEU A 108 -6.98 -14.20 -3.89
CA LEU A 108 -8.23 -14.52 -3.21
C LEU A 108 -8.14 -14.28 -1.70
N ARG A 109 -6.96 -14.47 -1.11
CA ARG A 109 -6.69 -14.32 0.32
C ARG A 109 -5.80 -13.13 0.66
N SER A 110 -5.10 -12.56 -0.31
CA SER A 110 -4.07 -11.54 -0.08
C SER A 110 -4.39 -10.16 -0.67
N VAL A 111 -5.56 -9.99 -1.31
CA VAL A 111 -6.08 -8.69 -1.75
C VAL A 111 -7.52 -8.55 -1.26
N ASP A 112 -7.76 -7.56 -0.41
CA ASP A 112 -9.04 -7.39 0.29
C ASP A 112 -10.06 -6.65 -0.56
N VAL A 113 -9.62 -5.58 -1.23
CA VAL A 113 -10.50 -4.68 -1.98
C VAL A 113 -9.83 -4.16 -3.25
N PHE A 114 -10.66 -3.75 -4.21
CA PHE A 114 -10.21 -3.01 -5.39
C PHE A 114 -10.77 -1.59 -5.38
N ALA A 115 -9.98 -0.62 -5.85
CA ALA A 115 -10.40 0.77 -6.00
C ALA A 115 -9.88 1.36 -7.32
N PRO A 116 -10.42 2.51 -7.80
CA PRO A 116 -9.99 3.13 -9.06
C PRO A 116 -8.48 3.40 -9.07
N GLY A 117 -7.77 2.82 -10.06
CA GLY A 117 -6.31 2.91 -10.16
C GLY A 117 -5.79 3.24 -11.56
N THR A 118 -6.65 3.48 -12.54
CA THR A 118 -6.29 3.92 -13.90
C THR A 118 -6.73 5.36 -14.15
N LYS A 119 -5.90 6.11 -14.90
CA LYS A 119 -6.15 7.51 -15.29
C LYS A 119 -6.60 8.40 -14.13
N ILE A 120 -5.99 8.20 -12.96
CA ILE A 120 -6.31 8.96 -11.75
C ILE A 120 -5.57 10.28 -11.79
N ALA A 121 -6.31 11.38 -11.99
CA ALA A 121 -5.76 12.73 -11.92
C ALA A 121 -5.51 13.13 -10.46
N SER A 122 -4.28 13.53 -10.14
CA SER A 122 -3.92 14.02 -8.81
C SER A 122 -2.82 15.07 -8.86
N THR A 123 -2.55 15.69 -7.72
CA THR A 123 -1.54 16.75 -7.58
C THR A 123 -0.12 16.22 -7.71
N VAL A 124 0.72 16.94 -8.45
CA VAL A 124 2.17 16.70 -8.55
C VAL A 124 2.94 17.97 -8.18
N PRO A 125 4.25 17.89 -7.85
CA PRO A 125 5.04 19.06 -7.49
C PRO A 125 4.98 20.19 -8.54
N GLY A 126 5.11 21.43 -8.06
CA GLY A 126 5.02 22.62 -8.91
C GLY A 126 3.59 23.09 -9.20
N GLY A 127 2.60 22.68 -8.39
CA GLY A 127 1.21 23.15 -8.49
C GLY A 127 0.47 22.62 -9.71
N LYS A 128 0.84 21.44 -10.20
CA LYS A 128 0.27 20.82 -11.40
C LYS A 128 -0.58 19.60 -11.04
N TYR A 129 -1.28 19.11 -12.06
CA TYR A 129 -2.02 17.85 -12.01
C TYR A 129 -1.54 16.93 -13.12
N GLU A 130 -1.51 15.64 -12.82
CA GLU A 130 -1.16 14.60 -13.80
C GLU A 130 -2.05 13.38 -13.58
N ALA A 131 -2.44 12.72 -14.67
CA ALA A 131 -3.17 11.46 -14.62
C ALA A 131 -2.17 10.30 -14.59
N MET A 132 -2.19 9.52 -13.51
CA MET A 132 -1.30 8.37 -13.31
C MET A 132 -2.09 7.06 -13.20
N ARG A 133 -1.37 5.94 -13.20
CA ARG A 133 -1.95 4.61 -12.97
C ARG A 133 -1.12 3.81 -11.98
N GLY A 134 -1.78 2.95 -11.21
CA GLY A 134 -1.14 2.02 -10.29
C GLY A 134 -2.05 1.65 -9.13
N THR A 135 -1.76 0.52 -8.48
CA THR A 135 -2.31 0.21 -7.14
C THR A 135 -1.93 1.30 -6.13
N SER A 136 -0.79 1.96 -6.31
CA SER A 136 -0.41 3.19 -5.57
C SER A 136 -1.42 4.33 -5.69
N MET A 137 -2.19 4.41 -6.78
CA MET A 137 -3.26 5.39 -6.98
C MET A 137 -4.60 4.91 -6.42
N ALA A 138 -4.81 3.59 -6.35
CA ALA A 138 -5.99 2.98 -5.73
C ALA A 138 -5.93 3.05 -4.20
N THR A 139 -4.76 2.79 -3.59
CA THR A 139 -4.54 2.83 -2.13
C THR A 139 -5.07 4.10 -1.45
N PRO A 140 -4.80 5.33 -1.93
CA PRO A 140 -5.29 6.54 -1.26
C PRO A 140 -6.81 6.72 -1.32
N PHE A 141 -7.55 6.10 -2.25
CA PHE A 141 -9.02 6.10 -2.21
C PHE A 141 -9.53 5.34 -0.99
N VAL A 142 -8.98 4.15 -0.74
CA VAL A 142 -9.35 3.31 0.41
C VAL A 142 -8.89 3.96 1.72
N ALA A 143 -7.68 4.50 1.77
CA ALA A 143 -7.20 5.26 2.92
C ALA A 143 -8.06 6.49 3.23
N GLY A 144 -8.49 7.23 2.18
CA GLY A 144 -9.39 8.37 2.31
C GLY A 144 -10.77 7.97 2.82
N LEU A 145 -11.35 6.88 2.28
CA LEU A 145 -12.63 6.35 2.74
C LEU A 145 -12.54 5.89 4.20
N ALA A 146 -11.49 5.14 4.55
CA ALA A 146 -11.27 4.72 5.93
C ALA A 146 -11.19 5.95 6.85
N ALA A 147 -10.38 6.96 6.51
CA ALA A 147 -10.27 8.19 7.30
C ALA A 147 -11.59 8.97 7.48
N LEU A 148 -12.57 8.81 6.58
CA LEU A 148 -13.92 9.40 6.72
C LEU A 148 -14.81 8.63 7.70
N LEU A 149 -14.55 7.34 7.90
CA LEU A 149 -15.32 6.45 8.76
C LEU A 149 -14.69 6.25 10.15
N TRP A 150 -13.39 6.51 10.27
CA TRP A 150 -12.51 6.08 11.35
C TRP A 150 -12.56 6.95 12.61
#